data_AF-A0A524NYL9-F1
#
_entry.id   AF-A0A524NYL9-F1
#
_cell.length_a   1.000
_cell.length_b   1.000
_cell.length_c   1.000
_cell.angle_alpha   90.00
_cell.angle_beta   90.00
_cell.angle_gamma   90.00
#
_symmetry.space_group_name_H-M   'P 1'
#
loop_
_entity.id
_entity.type
_entity.pdbx_description
1 polymer ?
#
loop_
_entity_poly.entity_id
_entity_poly.type
_entity_poly.pdbx_seq_one_letter_code
_entity_poly.pdbx_strand_id
1 'polypeptide(L)'
;MHEYSRRHTAAALVVALSLLLVRPAKAQLDYTGPEFSVNSYTTGQQILPRISHTSNGEFVVVWTSYGPDESSGAVVAQRFDADASKQGKEFVVNTYT
;
A
#
# COMPACT_ATOMS: atom_id res chain seq x y z
N MET A 1 -66.98 -11.24 0.65
CA MET A 1 -67.58 -9.97 1.09
C MET A 1 -66.98 -9.67 2.45
N HIS A 2 -66.47 -8.45 2.67
CA HIS A 2 -65.67 -8.00 3.83
C HIS A 2 -64.22 -8.53 3.89
N GLU A 3 -63.17 -7.74 4.11
CA GLU A 3 -63.04 -6.28 4.22
C GLU A 3 -61.56 -5.91 4.09
N TYR A 4 -61.37 -4.64 3.78
CA TYR A 4 -60.15 -3.93 3.48
C TYR A 4 -59.59 -3.32 4.77
N SER A 5 -58.26 -3.40 5.00
CA SER A 5 -57.59 -2.43 5.88
C SER A 5 -56.19 -2.14 5.37
N ARG A 6 -56.06 -1.01 4.68
CA ARG A 6 -54.80 -0.36 4.34
C ARG A 6 -54.07 0.05 5.62
N ARG A 7 -52.74 -0.14 5.65
CA ARG A 7 -51.78 0.95 5.95
C ARG A 7 -50.51 0.80 5.10
N HIS A 8 -50.11 1.91 4.49
CA HIS A 8 -48.99 2.08 3.58
C HIS A 8 -47.62 2.00 4.30
N THR A 9 -46.57 1.49 3.64
CA THR A 9 -45.20 2.07 3.55
C THR A 9 -44.29 1.15 2.70
N ALA A 10 -43.15 1.67 2.21
CA ALA A 10 -42.58 1.44 0.88
C ALA A 10 -41.41 0.43 0.75
N ALA A 11 -41.22 -0.04 -0.50
CA ALA A 11 -39.98 -0.33 -1.26
C ALA A 11 -38.81 -1.13 -0.64
N ALA A 12 -38.40 -2.22 -1.31
CA ALA A 12 -37.24 -2.25 -2.24
C ALA A 12 -36.65 -3.67 -2.38
N LEU A 13 -36.38 -4.09 -3.63
CA LEU A 13 -35.62 -5.28 -4.00
C LEU A 13 -34.23 -5.29 -3.34
N VAL A 14 -33.78 -6.45 -2.84
CA VAL A 14 -32.34 -6.76 -2.78
C VAL A 14 -32.10 -8.13 -3.42
N VAL A 15 -31.18 -8.08 -4.36
CA VAL A 15 -30.83 -9.05 -5.39
C VAL A 15 -29.86 -10.11 -4.85
N ALA A 16 -30.10 -11.35 -5.29
CA ALA A 16 -29.19 -12.48 -5.46
C ALA A 16 -28.13 -12.78 -4.38
N LEU A 17 -28.45 -13.83 -3.63
CA LEU A 17 -27.55 -14.74 -2.94
C LEU A 17 -26.55 -15.38 -3.94
N SER A 18 -25.27 -15.00 -3.88
CA SER A 18 -24.15 -15.74 -4.48
C SER A 18 -22.87 -15.50 -3.67
N LEU A 19 -22.85 -16.01 -2.45
CA LEU A 19 -21.67 -16.16 -1.60
C LEU A 19 -20.98 -17.50 -1.93
N LEU A 20 -19.75 -17.47 -2.46
CA LEU A 20 -18.62 -18.26 -1.94
C LEU A 20 -17.29 -17.92 -2.67
N LEU A 21 -16.24 -17.65 -1.88
CA LEU A 21 -14.79 -17.69 -2.22
C LEU A 21 -14.06 -16.43 -2.74
N VAL A 22 -14.43 -15.21 -2.32
CA VAL A 22 -13.38 -14.17 -2.26
C VAL A 22 -12.66 -14.31 -0.93
N ARG A 23 -11.58 -15.10 -0.96
CA ARG A 23 -10.62 -15.25 0.15
C ARG A 23 -10.27 -13.86 0.67
N PRO A 24 -10.15 -13.61 1.99
CA PRO A 24 -9.56 -12.36 2.42
C PRO A 24 -8.10 -12.41 1.96
N ALA A 25 -7.79 -11.77 0.83
CA ALA A 25 -6.45 -11.26 0.65
C ALA A 25 -6.19 -10.45 1.93
N LYS A 26 -5.10 -10.75 2.65
CA LYS A 26 -4.65 -9.84 3.70
C LYS A 26 -4.62 -8.47 3.05
N ALA A 27 -5.49 -7.57 3.50
CA ALA A 27 -5.83 -6.35 2.79
C ALA A 27 -4.53 -5.67 2.35
N GLN A 28 -4.23 -5.75 1.05
CA GLN A 28 -3.28 -4.81 0.48
C GLN A 28 -4.02 -3.49 0.53
N LEU A 29 -3.46 -2.51 1.24
CA LEU A 29 -4.06 -1.19 1.36
C LEU A 29 -4.45 -0.70 -0.05
N ASP A 30 -5.75 -0.41 -0.26
CA ASP A 30 -6.24 0.27 -1.46
C ASP A 30 -5.80 1.74 -1.39
N TYR A 31 -4.49 1.99 -1.47
CA TYR A 31 -3.94 3.33 -1.55
C TYR A 31 -4.21 3.85 -2.96
N THR A 32 -5.19 4.74 -3.10
CA THR A 32 -5.57 5.39 -4.37
C THR A 32 -4.86 6.73 -4.60
N GLY A 33 -3.86 7.05 -3.78
CA GLY A 33 -3.03 8.24 -3.97
C GLY A 33 -2.16 8.13 -5.23
N PRO A 34 -1.64 9.27 -5.73
CA PRO A 34 -0.75 9.26 -6.88
C PRO A 34 0.52 8.44 -6.60
N GLU A 35 1.10 7.86 -7.65
CA GLU A 35 2.42 7.25 -7.58
C GLU A 35 3.46 8.29 -7.15
N PHE A 36 4.44 7.88 -6.35
CA PHE A 36 5.50 8.76 -5.86
C PHE A 36 6.85 8.04 -5.81
N SER A 37 7.93 8.80 -5.94
CA SER A 37 9.29 8.27 -5.81
C SER A 37 9.64 8.00 -4.35
N VAL A 38 10.07 6.79 -4.07
CA VAL A 38 10.53 6.41 -2.72
C VAL A 38 11.94 6.93 -2.43
N ASN A 39 12.76 7.03 -3.48
CA ASN A 39 14.15 7.48 -3.44
C ASN A 39 14.30 8.98 -3.75
N SER A 40 15.41 9.56 -3.32
CA SER A 40 15.84 10.94 -3.56
C SER A 40 16.99 10.95 -4.58
N TYR A 41 17.76 9.87 -4.62
CA TYR A 41 18.82 9.64 -5.60
C TYR A 41 18.35 8.62 -6.64
N THR A 42 18.28 9.06 -7.90
CA THR A 42 17.84 8.23 -9.04
C THR A 42 18.99 7.84 -9.96
N THR A 43 20.20 8.31 -9.68
CA THR A 43 21.41 7.95 -10.43
C THR A 43 21.78 6.49 -10.20
N GLY A 44 22.30 5.84 -11.25
CA GLY A 44 22.64 4.43 -11.20
C GLY A 44 21.42 3.52 -11.04
N GLN A 45 21.66 2.24 -10.74
CA GLN A 45 20.60 1.26 -10.62
C GLN A 45 19.95 1.28 -9.24
N GLN A 46 18.62 1.28 -9.22
CA GLN A 46 17.79 1.24 -8.01
C GLN A 46 16.89 0.01 -8.11
N ILE A 47 17.31 -1.10 -7.50
CA ILE A 47 16.74 -2.43 -7.79
C ILE A 47 16.35 -3.20 -6.54
N LEU A 48 15.56 -4.25 -6.76
CA LEU A 48 15.12 -5.20 -5.73
C LEU A 48 14.42 -4.51 -4.53
N PRO A 49 13.42 -3.63 -4.76
CA PRO A 49 12.73 -2.97 -3.66
C PRO A 49 11.91 -3.97 -2.85
N ARG A 50 11.87 -3.75 -1.54
CA ARG A 50 11.04 -4.48 -0.58
C ARG A 50 10.37 -3.49 0.36
N ILE A 51 9.15 -3.80 0.75
CA ILE A 51 8.34 -2.97 1.65
C ILE A 51 7.88 -3.77 2.87
N SER A 52 7.86 -3.11 4.02
CA SER A 52 7.22 -3.59 5.24
C SER A 52 6.45 -2.45 5.89
N HIS A 53 5.34 -2.75 6.57
CA HIS A 53 4.47 -1.74 7.18
C HIS A 53 4.02 -2.14 8.60
N THR A 54 3.63 -1.15 9.38
CA THR A 54 3.01 -1.32 10.69
C THR A 54 1.48 -1.38 10.54
N SER A 55 0.76 -1.80 11.60
CA SER A 55 -0.71 -1.78 11.61
C SER A 55 -1.30 -0.37 11.46
N ASN A 56 -0.52 0.66 11.75
CA ASN A 56 -0.95 2.06 11.69
C ASN A 56 -0.73 2.67 10.30
N GLY A 57 -0.23 1.88 9.34
CA GLY A 57 0.01 2.32 7.96
C GLY A 57 1.38 2.95 7.71
N GLU A 58 2.18 3.19 8.75
CA GLU A 58 3.59 3.59 8.55
C GLU A 58 4.36 2.47 7.84
N PHE A 59 5.30 2.82 6.98
CA PHE A 59 6.03 1.83 6.21
C PHE A 59 7.49 2.21 5.97
N VAL A 60 8.29 1.19 5.67
CA VAL A 60 9.68 1.32 5.25
C VAL A 60 9.84 0.63 3.91
N VAL A 61 10.52 1.30 2.99
CA VAL A 61 10.97 0.74 1.73
C VAL A 61 12.47 0.58 1.81
N VAL A 62 12.97 -0.60 1.45
CA VAL A 62 14.40 -0.91 1.34
C VAL A 62 14.71 -1.37 -0.07
N TRP A 63 15.86 -0.97 -0.61
CA TRP A 63 16.28 -1.36 -1.95
C TRP A 63 17.79 -1.40 -2.07
N THR A 64 18.28 -1.97 -3.16
CA THR A 64 19.71 -1.94 -3.51
C THR A 64 19.95 -0.74 -4.43
N SER A 65 20.87 0.13 -4.04
CA SER A 65 21.31 1.29 -4.80
C SER A 65 22.74 1.09 -5.28
N TYR A 66 22.95 1.22 -6.59
CA TYR A 66 24.27 1.22 -7.21
C TYR A 66 24.64 2.61 -7.69
N GLY A 67 25.94 2.94 -7.62
CA GLY A 67 26.49 4.13 -8.28
C GLY A 67 26.38 4.04 -9.81
N PRO A 68 26.67 5.15 -10.54
CA PRO A 68 26.63 5.17 -12.01
C PRO A 68 27.57 4.18 -12.69
N ASP A 69 28.65 3.79 -12.01
CA ASP A 69 29.64 2.83 -12.45
C ASP A 69 29.31 1.38 -12.04
N GLU A 70 28.17 1.17 -11.37
CA GLU A 70 27.63 -0.13 -10.90
C GLU A 70 28.60 -0.96 -10.04
N SER A 71 29.67 -0.35 -9.54
CA SER A 71 30.80 -1.05 -8.92
C SER A 71 30.53 -1.45 -7.47
N SER A 72 29.69 -0.70 -6.76
CA SER A 72 29.37 -0.92 -5.35
C SER A 72 27.87 -0.71 -5.10
N GLY A 73 27.24 -1.73 -4.51
CA GLY A 73 25.85 -1.71 -4.11
C GLY A 73 25.70 -1.40 -2.62
N ALA A 74 24.80 -0.50 -2.27
CA ALA A 74 24.39 -0.21 -0.91
C ALA A 74 22.94 -0.65 -0.69
N VAL A 75 22.66 -1.24 0.47
CA VAL A 75 21.28 -1.41 0.93
C VAL A 75 20.86 -0.09 1.55
N VAL A 76 19.85 0.54 0.99
CA VAL A 76 19.33 1.84 1.43
C VAL A 76 17.87 1.71 1.81
N ALA A 77 17.43 2.58 2.71
CA ALA A 77 16.08 2.58 3.23
C ALA A 77 15.50 3.99 3.28
N GLN A 78 14.17 4.07 3.14
CA GLN A 78 13.38 5.23 3.47
C GLN A 78 12.14 4.86 4.28
N ARG A 79 11.89 5.65 5.32
CA ARG A 79 10.71 5.52 6.18
C ARG A 79 9.64 6.52 5.78
N PHE A 80 8.39 6.13 5.98
CA PHE A 80 7.23 6.92 5.64
C PHE A 80 6.16 6.84 6.73
N ASP A 81 5.46 7.96 6.93
CA ASP A 81 4.20 8.02 7.65
C ASP A 81 3.08 7.36 6.83
N ALA A 82 1.92 7.12 7.46
CA ALA A 82 0.78 6.47 6.81
C ALA A 82 0.20 7.26 5.63
N ASP A 83 0.47 8.57 5.55
CA ASP A 83 0.11 9.46 4.44
C ASP A 83 1.18 9.51 3.33
N ALA A 84 2.16 8.59 3.38
CA ALA A 84 3.32 8.53 2.49
C ALA A 84 4.26 9.75 2.56
N SER A 85 4.18 10.56 3.62
CA SER A 85 5.19 11.59 3.88
C SER A 85 6.50 10.97 4.40
N LYS A 86 7.65 11.51 3.97
CA LYS A 86 8.99 11.00 4.27
C LYS A 86 9.32 11.25 5.75
N GLN A 87 9.56 10.19 6.53
CA GLN A 87 10.11 10.29 7.88
C GLN A 87 11.64 10.45 7.82
N GLY A 88 12.09 11.69 7.62
CA GLY A 88 13.51 12.03 7.52
C GLY A 88 14.13 11.72 6.16
N LYS A 89 15.46 11.60 6.13
CA LYS A 89 16.22 11.32 4.91
C LYS A 89 16.43 9.82 4.72
N GLU A 90 16.61 9.45 3.46
CA GLU A 90 17.18 8.15 3.08
C GLU A 90 18.49 7.88 3.81
N PHE A 91 18.69 6.63 4.20
CA PHE A 91 19.89 6.21 4.93
C PHE A 91 20.37 4.83 4.47
N VAL A 92 21.69 4.64 4.55
CA VAL A 92 22.34 3.36 4.26
C VAL A 92 22.14 2.41 5.45
N VAL A 93 21.70 1.20 5.16
CA VAL A 93 21.43 0.15 6.14
C VAL A 93 22.68 -0.69 6.43
N ASN A 94 23.48 -1.01 5.41
CA ASN A 94 24.70 -1.80 5.59
C ASN A 94 25.89 -0.91 5.97
N THR A 95 26.76 -1.40 6.86
CA THR A 95 27.91 -0.65 7.38
C THR A 95 29.27 -1.09 6.84
N TYR A 96 29.33 -2.17 6.05
CA TYR A 96 30.57 -2.67 5.43
C TYR A 96 30.28 -3.32 4.07
N THR A 97 31.20 -3.12 3.12
CA THR A 97 31.35 -3.86 1.85
C THR A 97 32.63 -4.68 1.90
#